data_AF-A0A5C3KZT9-F1
#
_entry.id   AF-A0A5C3KZT9-F1
#
_cell.length_a   1.000
_cell.length_b   1.000
_cell.length_c   1.000
_cell.angle_alpha   90.00
_cell.angle_beta   90.00
_cell.angle_gamma   90.00
#
_symmetry.space_group_name_H-M   'P 1'
#
loop_
_entity.id
_entity.type
_entity.pdbx_description
1 polymer ?
#
loop_
_entity_poly.entity_id
_entity_poly.type
_entity_poly.pdbx_seq_one_letter_code
_entity_poly.pdbx_strand_id
1 'polypeptide(L)'
;MPPLKLSPLAHKHCENCFAIDKDLKAKGRTLMLCAGCKRSHYCDRECQKKHWAEHKSICLHNQYFSEHMKQFATPGSGDHQPEEIEKYLKEWVTFQRDTFAVISISALGLHENPDTLYSHFLFIQLSANFAPAQKRVNKKKAFQVLHAKSTSMDEFAKKWPANVTQMRPFVERGKKNRETGLSDGTVIIFIAVAQALYISHTLAIGLLPIRKFKYDSDWENTLCRLCN
;
A
#
# COMPACT_ATOMS: atom_id res chain seq x y z
N MET A 1 1.39 23.74 10.93
CA MET A 1 0.18 23.31 10.20
C MET A 1 -0.70 22.50 11.14
N PRO A 2 -2.02 22.76 11.19
CA PRO A 2 -2.93 21.87 11.93
C PRO A 2 -2.87 20.46 11.31
N PRO A 3 -3.06 19.38 12.11
CA PRO A 3 -3.08 18.03 11.58
C PRO A 3 -4.16 17.94 10.50
N LEU A 4 -3.81 17.42 9.33
CA LEU A 4 -4.77 17.05 8.30
C LEU A 4 -5.83 16.18 8.98
N LYS A 5 -7.05 16.69 9.13
CA LYS A 5 -8.19 15.90 9.61
C LYS A 5 -8.44 14.83 8.55
N LEU A 6 -7.90 13.63 8.79
CA LEU A 6 -8.03 12.48 7.91
C LEU A 6 -9.52 12.16 7.73
N SER A 7 -9.98 12.27 6.48
CA SER A 7 -11.32 11.89 6.03
C SER A 7 -11.54 10.38 6.23
N PRO A 8 -12.79 9.88 6.37
CA PRO A 8 -13.14 8.44 6.51
C PRO A 8 -12.57 7.44 5.46
N LEU A 9 -11.76 7.91 4.52
CA LEU A 9 -11.30 7.23 3.31
C LEU A 9 -10.10 6.33 3.48
N ALA A 10 -9.45 6.45 4.62
CA ALA A 10 -8.21 5.77 4.85
C ALA A 10 -8.33 4.57 5.80
N HIS A 11 -9.51 4.43 6.41
CA HIS A 11 -9.88 3.24 7.15
C HIS A 11 -9.74 1.99 6.28
N LYS A 12 -9.21 0.95 6.92
CA LYS A 12 -9.25 -0.43 6.43
C LYS A 12 -10.63 -0.72 5.82
N HIS A 13 -10.68 -1.25 4.60
CA HIS A 13 -11.93 -1.47 3.87
C HIS A 13 -11.97 -2.84 3.20
N CYS A 14 -13.16 -3.29 2.82
CA CYS A 14 -13.32 -4.45 1.96
C CYS A 14 -12.71 -4.18 0.60
N GLU A 15 -11.80 -5.05 0.14
CA GLU A 15 -11.20 -4.91 -1.18
C GLU A 15 -12.25 -5.05 -2.29
N ASN A 16 -13.36 -5.76 -2.10
CA ASN A 16 -14.38 -5.92 -3.15
C ASN A 16 -15.35 -4.74 -3.26
N CYS A 17 -16.00 -4.37 -2.15
CA CYS A 17 -17.12 -3.42 -2.14
C CYS A 17 -16.83 -2.10 -1.42
N PHE A 18 -15.58 -1.88 -0.98
CA PHE A 18 -15.13 -0.66 -0.29
C PHE A 18 -15.85 -0.35 1.02
N ALA A 19 -16.65 -1.28 1.56
CA ALA A 19 -17.25 -1.13 2.88
C ALA A 19 -16.15 -0.92 3.95
N ILE A 20 -16.32 0.13 4.74
CA ILE A 20 -15.32 0.60 5.70
C ILE A 20 -15.40 -0.26 6.98
N ASP A 21 -14.24 -0.69 7.50
CA ASP A 21 -14.13 -1.52 8.71
C ASP A 21 -14.79 -0.87 9.93
N LYS A 22 -14.69 0.46 10.05
CA LYS A 22 -15.35 1.23 11.11
C LYS A 22 -16.87 1.09 11.08
N ASP A 23 -17.47 1.16 9.88
CA ASP A 23 -18.93 1.06 9.72
C ASP A 23 -19.41 -0.38 9.90
N LEU A 24 -18.60 -1.36 9.49
CA LEU A 24 -18.87 -2.77 9.77
C LEU A 24 -18.81 -3.04 11.27
N LYS A 25 -17.81 -2.49 11.99
CA LYS A 25 -17.66 -2.64 13.44
C LYS A 25 -18.83 -2.04 14.21
N ALA A 26 -19.33 -0.88 13.78
CA ALA A 26 -20.53 -0.28 14.35
C ALA A 26 -21.77 -1.20 14.24
N LYS A 27 -21.76 -2.14 13.28
CA LYS A 27 -22.81 -3.15 13.06
C LYS A 27 -22.44 -4.54 13.62
N GLY A 28 -21.42 -4.63 14.48
CA GLY A 28 -20.98 -5.90 15.07
C GLY A 28 -20.26 -6.84 14.09
N ARG A 29 -19.77 -6.35 12.95
CA ARG A 29 -19.04 -7.13 11.94
C ARG A 29 -17.59 -6.65 11.83
N THR A 30 -16.68 -7.53 11.44
CA THR A 30 -15.28 -7.17 11.15
C THR A 30 -14.85 -7.73 9.81
N LEU A 31 -13.93 -7.06 9.13
CA LEU A 31 -13.37 -7.59 7.89
C LEU A 31 -12.57 -8.87 8.14
N MET A 32 -12.78 -9.86 7.27
CA MET A 32 -12.01 -11.10 7.22
C MET A 32 -10.74 -10.90 6.39
N LEU A 33 -9.65 -11.53 6.81
CA LEU A 33 -8.41 -11.59 6.04
C LEU A 33 -8.48 -12.68 4.97
N CYS A 34 -7.84 -12.45 3.83
CA CYS A 34 -7.55 -13.53 2.89
C CYS A 34 -6.72 -14.61 3.59
N ALA A 35 -7.20 -15.85 3.61
CA ALA A 35 -6.51 -16.95 4.28
C ALA A 35 -5.14 -17.29 3.66
N GLY A 36 -4.98 -17.07 2.35
CA GLY A 36 -3.72 -17.31 1.63
C GLY A 36 -2.67 -16.24 1.92
N CYS A 37 -2.86 -15.03 1.42
CA CYS A 37 -1.84 -13.98 1.53
C CYS A 37 -1.84 -13.21 2.86
N LYS A 38 -2.92 -13.26 3.65
CA LYS A 38 -3.12 -12.49 4.89
C LYS A 38 -2.89 -10.96 4.74
N ARG A 39 -3.13 -10.42 3.54
CA ARG A 39 -2.93 -9.00 3.21
C ARG A 39 -4.22 -8.28 2.80
N SER A 40 -5.09 -8.93 2.02
CA SER A 40 -6.37 -8.37 1.58
C SER A 40 -7.51 -8.65 2.56
N HIS A 41 -8.48 -7.73 2.60
CA HIS A 41 -9.59 -7.73 3.55
C HIS A 41 -10.95 -7.81 2.85
N TYR A 42 -11.91 -8.55 3.40
CA TYR A 42 -13.23 -8.77 2.79
C TYR A 42 -14.34 -8.77 3.85
N CYS A 43 -15.53 -8.30 3.47
CA CYS A 43 -16.72 -8.37 4.35
C CYS A 43 -17.14 -9.79 4.69
N ASP A 44 -16.97 -10.69 3.70
CA ASP A 44 -17.47 -12.07 3.67
C ASP A 44 -16.78 -12.84 2.53
N ARG A 45 -17.06 -14.15 2.44
CA ARG A 45 -16.49 -15.03 1.40
C ARG A 45 -16.97 -14.66 0.00
N GLU A 46 -18.16 -14.08 -0.13
CA GLU A 46 -18.71 -13.68 -1.43
C GLU A 46 -17.97 -12.48 -2.01
N CYS A 47 -17.64 -11.49 -1.18
CA CYS A 47 -16.74 -10.41 -1.56
C CYS A 47 -15.37 -10.92 -2.00
N GLN A 48 -14.81 -11.90 -1.29
CA GLN A 48 -13.53 -12.49 -1.68
C GLN A 48 -13.62 -13.20 -3.03
N LYS A 49 -14.66 -14.01 -3.28
CA LYS A 49 -14.86 -14.72 -4.56
C LYS A 49 -14.99 -13.75 -5.72
N LYS A 50 -15.77 -12.68 -5.56
CA LYS A 50 -15.97 -11.64 -6.58
C LYS A 50 -14.66 -10.94 -6.95
N HIS A 51 -13.79 -10.68 -5.97
CA HIS A 51 -12.48 -10.07 -6.19
C HIS A 51 -11.40 -11.08 -6.62
N TRP A 52 -11.67 -12.39 -6.63
CA TRP A 52 -10.62 -13.40 -6.80
C TRP A 52 -9.87 -13.31 -8.13
N ALA A 53 -10.55 -13.07 -9.24
CA ALA A 53 -9.93 -12.98 -10.56
C ALA A 53 -8.81 -11.90 -10.59
N GLU A 54 -9.07 -10.76 -9.94
CA GLU A 54 -8.13 -9.64 -9.84
C GLU A 54 -7.09 -9.86 -8.74
N HIS A 55 -7.47 -10.49 -7.63
CA HIS A 55 -6.60 -10.73 -6.48
C HIS A 55 -5.62 -11.89 -6.68
N LYS A 56 -5.94 -12.87 -7.52
CA LYS A 56 -5.22 -14.16 -7.60
C LYS A 56 -3.72 -13.99 -7.81
N SER A 57 -3.31 -13.16 -8.77
CA SER A 57 -1.89 -12.95 -9.09
C SER A 57 -1.11 -12.40 -7.90
N ILE A 58 -1.61 -11.35 -7.25
CA ILE A 58 -0.94 -10.77 -6.07
C ILE A 58 -1.03 -11.68 -4.85
N CYS A 59 -2.09 -12.48 -4.72
CA CYS A 59 -2.23 -13.45 -3.66
C CYS A 59 -1.15 -14.54 -3.78
N LEU A 60 -0.94 -15.06 -4.98
CA LEU A 60 0.11 -16.06 -5.26
C LEU A 60 1.50 -15.48 -5.09
N HIS A 61 1.74 -14.25 -5.57
CA HIS A 61 3.02 -13.57 -5.36
C HIS A 61 3.34 -13.40 -3.87
N ASN A 62 2.38 -12.96 -3.06
CA ASN A 62 2.57 -12.80 -1.62
C ASN A 62 2.78 -14.14 -0.89
N GLN A 63 2.13 -15.21 -1.35
CA GLN A 63 2.36 -16.57 -0.83
C GLN A 63 3.77 -17.06 -1.17
N TYR A 64 4.15 -16.97 -2.45
CA TYR A 64 5.49 -17.32 -2.92
C TYR A 64 6.56 -16.58 -2.12
N PHE A 65 6.40 -15.26 -1.97
CA PHE A 65 7.33 -14.43 -1.21
C PHE A 65 7.40 -14.86 0.25
N SER A 66 6.27 -15.13 0.90
CA SER A 66 6.23 -15.58 2.29
C SER A 66 6.85 -16.96 2.51
N GLU A 67 6.73 -17.86 1.53
CA GLU A 67 7.30 -19.22 1.59
C GLU A 67 8.81 -19.22 1.37
N HIS A 68 9.29 -18.39 0.43
CA HIS A 68 10.69 -18.32 0.05
C HIS A 68 11.50 -17.34 0.92
N MET A 69 10.82 -16.55 1.76
CA MET A 69 11.42 -15.58 2.68
C MET A 69 12.56 -16.18 3.52
N LYS A 70 12.37 -17.42 4.00
CA LYS A 70 13.35 -18.14 4.83
C LYS A 70 14.65 -18.44 4.09
N GLN A 71 14.63 -18.52 2.76
CA GLN A 71 15.84 -18.76 1.96
C GLN A 71 16.78 -17.56 1.94
N PHE A 72 16.23 -16.37 2.21
CA PHE A 72 16.99 -15.12 2.32
C PHE A 72 17.40 -14.81 3.77
N ALA A 73 17.00 -15.65 4.73
CA ALA A 73 17.40 -15.48 6.11
C ALA A 73 18.90 -15.77 6.25
N THR A 74 19.58 -14.93 7.01
CA THR A 74 21.00 -15.07 7.33
C THR A 74 21.15 -15.12 8.85
N PRO A 75 20.77 -16.23 9.52
CA PRO A 75 20.80 -16.30 10.97
C PRO A 75 22.21 -16.03 11.51
N GLY A 76 22.33 -15.11 12.47
CA GLY A 76 23.60 -14.78 13.11
C GLY A 76 24.51 -13.82 12.33
N SER A 77 24.10 -13.30 11.16
CA SER A 77 24.84 -12.27 10.42
C SER A 77 24.92 -10.93 11.15
N GLY A 78 24.05 -10.71 12.13
CA GLY A 78 23.84 -9.40 12.73
C GLY A 78 23.04 -8.45 11.84
N ASP A 79 22.54 -8.91 10.68
CA ASP A 79 21.69 -8.15 9.77
C ASP A 79 20.20 -8.36 10.08
N HIS A 80 19.37 -7.47 9.54
CA HIS A 80 17.92 -7.61 9.59
C HIS A 80 17.46 -8.87 8.86
N GLN A 81 16.75 -9.74 9.57
CA GLN A 81 16.14 -10.93 8.98
C GLN A 81 14.92 -10.54 8.13
N PRO A 82 14.66 -11.23 7.01
CA PRO A 82 13.52 -10.92 6.16
C PRO A 82 12.17 -10.95 6.90
N GLU A 83 12.00 -11.87 7.86
CA GLU A 83 10.76 -12.01 8.64
C GLU A 83 10.49 -10.82 9.56
N GLU A 84 11.53 -10.22 10.15
CA GLU A 84 11.35 -9.04 11.00
C GLU A 84 11.00 -7.80 10.18
N ILE A 85 11.66 -7.61 9.03
CA ILE A 85 11.33 -6.51 8.11
C ILE A 85 9.88 -6.66 7.63
N GLU A 86 9.49 -7.85 7.16
CA GLU A 86 8.14 -8.11 6.66
C GLU A 86 7.07 -7.88 7.74
N LYS A 87 7.32 -8.32 8.98
CA LYS A 87 6.43 -8.10 10.11
C LYS A 87 6.23 -6.61 10.36
N TYR A 88 7.31 -5.87 10.57
CA TYR A 88 7.21 -4.46 10.90
C TYR A 88 6.72 -3.62 9.71
N LEU A 89 7.04 -4.02 8.48
CA LEU A 89 6.57 -3.35 7.27
C LEU A 89 5.06 -3.45 7.13
N LYS A 90 4.47 -4.64 7.37
CA LYS A 90 2.99 -4.80 7.40
C LYS A 90 2.33 -3.88 8.42
N GLU A 91 2.90 -3.81 9.63
CA GLU A 91 2.38 -2.96 10.72
C GLU A 91 2.49 -1.46 10.38
N TRP A 92 3.64 -1.05 9.85
CA TRP A 92 3.92 0.33 9.47
C TRP A 92 3.04 0.77 8.30
N VAL A 93 2.93 -0.03 7.24
CA VAL A 93 2.04 0.24 6.10
C VAL A 93 0.58 0.36 6.55
N THR A 94 0.13 -0.54 7.42
CA THR A 94 -1.24 -0.49 7.96
C THR A 94 -1.47 0.81 8.73
N PHE A 95 -0.47 1.28 9.49
CA PHE A 95 -0.54 2.53 10.24
C PHE A 95 -0.50 3.77 9.32
N GLN A 96 0.30 3.73 8.26
CA GLN A 96 0.50 4.87 7.34
C GLN A 96 -0.50 4.94 6.19
N ARG A 97 -1.46 4.01 6.11
CA ARG A 97 -2.43 3.93 5.01
C ARG A 97 -3.13 5.28 4.72
N ASP A 98 -3.48 6.00 5.78
CA ASP A 98 -4.12 7.31 5.71
C ASP A 98 -3.21 8.39 5.17
N THR A 99 -2.00 8.45 5.70
CA THR A 99 -0.93 9.32 5.22
C THR A 99 -0.70 9.09 3.72
N PHE A 100 -0.62 7.83 3.30
CA PHE A 100 -0.39 7.44 1.92
C PHE A 100 -1.51 7.83 0.97
N ALA A 101 -2.77 7.64 1.37
CA ALA A 101 -3.90 8.06 0.54
C ALA A 101 -3.84 9.57 0.23
N VAL A 102 -3.56 10.39 1.25
CA VAL A 102 -3.48 11.85 1.10
C VAL A 102 -2.27 12.27 0.28
N ILE A 103 -1.09 11.74 0.62
CA ILE A 103 0.17 12.14 -0.02
C ILE A 103 0.18 11.76 -1.49
N SER A 104 -0.42 10.63 -1.85
CA SER A 104 -0.49 10.18 -3.24
C SER A 104 -1.28 11.13 -4.14
N ILE A 105 -2.26 11.87 -3.61
CA ILE A 105 -3.01 12.86 -4.39
C ILE A 105 -2.10 14.00 -4.84
N SER A 106 -1.25 14.48 -3.93
CA SER A 106 -0.27 15.53 -4.23
C SER A 106 0.86 14.99 -5.09
N ALA A 107 1.44 13.85 -4.71
CA ALA A 107 2.58 13.26 -5.42
C ALA A 107 2.26 12.94 -6.88
N LEU A 108 1.03 12.49 -7.18
CA LEU A 108 0.60 12.15 -8.54
C LEU A 108 -0.13 13.31 -9.24
N GLY A 109 -0.24 14.50 -8.63
CA GLY A 109 -0.93 15.65 -9.25
C GLY A 109 -2.40 15.39 -9.57
N LEU A 110 -3.10 14.54 -8.79
CA LEU A 110 -4.44 14.05 -9.15
C LEU A 110 -5.53 15.12 -9.09
N HIS A 111 -5.25 16.23 -8.43
CA HIS A 111 -6.14 17.39 -8.37
C HIS A 111 -6.21 18.11 -9.72
N GLU A 112 -5.13 18.10 -10.50
CA GLU A 112 -5.06 18.63 -11.86
C GLU A 112 -5.43 17.56 -12.90
N ASN A 113 -4.79 16.38 -12.81
CA ASN A 113 -5.00 15.29 -13.75
C ASN A 113 -5.29 13.96 -13.02
N PRO A 114 -6.57 13.63 -12.77
CA PRO A 114 -6.96 12.36 -12.14
C PRO A 114 -6.56 11.12 -12.95
N ASP A 115 -6.36 11.24 -14.27
CA ASP A 115 -6.05 10.09 -15.14
C ASP A 115 -4.60 9.61 -14.99
N THR A 116 -3.75 10.40 -14.30
CA THR A 116 -2.42 9.98 -13.86
C THR A 116 -2.44 8.67 -13.07
N LEU A 117 -3.56 8.33 -12.40
CA LEU A 117 -3.80 7.05 -11.73
C LEU A 117 -3.61 5.81 -12.64
N TYR A 118 -3.72 5.98 -13.95
CA TYR A 118 -3.66 4.87 -14.90
C TYR A 118 -2.31 4.66 -15.54
N SER A 119 -1.38 5.60 -15.36
CA SER A 119 -0.04 5.57 -15.97
C SER A 119 1.09 5.74 -14.96
N HIS A 120 0.80 6.21 -13.74
CA HIS A 120 1.80 6.46 -12.71
C HIS A 120 1.42 5.82 -11.38
N PHE A 121 2.43 5.59 -10.55
CA PHE A 121 2.31 5.11 -9.18
C PHE A 121 3.27 5.85 -8.26
N LEU A 122 3.00 5.85 -6.96
CA LEU A 122 3.91 6.41 -5.96
C LEU A 122 4.97 5.35 -5.60
N PHE A 123 6.23 5.62 -5.89
CA PHE A 123 7.36 4.82 -5.45
C PHE A 123 7.87 5.35 -4.11
N ILE A 124 8.08 4.47 -3.12
CA ILE A 124 8.66 4.81 -1.82
C ILE A 124 9.80 3.84 -1.49
N GLN A 125 10.99 4.38 -1.28
CA GLN A 125 12.14 3.62 -0.80
C GLN A 125 12.35 3.88 0.69
N LEU A 126 12.55 2.80 1.45
CA LEU A 126 12.66 2.81 2.90
C LEU A 126 14.00 2.23 3.38
N SER A 127 14.40 2.62 4.59
CA SER A 127 15.35 1.87 5.43
C SER A 127 14.65 1.47 6.74
N ALA A 128 15.09 0.36 7.33
CA ALA A 128 14.69 0.00 8.68
C ALA A 128 15.29 1.01 9.66
N ASN A 129 14.46 1.45 10.62
CA ASN A 129 14.84 2.36 11.70
C ASN A 129 14.69 1.65 13.06
N PHE A 130 15.24 0.45 13.12
CA PHE A 130 15.33 -0.40 14.31
C PHE A 130 16.57 -1.27 14.22
N ALA A 131 17.08 -1.72 15.36
CA ALA A 131 18.18 -2.66 15.39
C ALA A 131 17.70 -4.08 14.99
N PRO A 132 18.56 -4.90 14.36
CA PRO A 132 18.27 -6.31 14.12
C PRO A 132 17.86 -7.05 15.40
N ALA A 133 16.87 -7.94 15.29
CA ALA A 133 16.29 -8.69 16.41
C ALA A 133 15.65 -7.83 17.54
N GLN A 134 15.36 -6.55 17.26
CA GLN A 134 14.71 -5.67 18.24
C GLN A 134 13.28 -6.15 18.56
N LYS A 135 13.02 -6.43 19.85
CA LYS A 135 11.74 -7.00 20.32
C LYS A 135 10.57 -6.00 20.31
N ARG A 136 10.86 -4.72 20.52
CA ARG A 136 9.84 -3.65 20.61
C ARG A 136 10.23 -2.52 19.68
N VAL A 137 9.54 -2.42 18.56
CA VAL A 137 9.70 -1.36 17.56
C VAL A 137 8.48 -0.45 17.61
N ASN A 138 8.70 0.86 17.60
CA ASN A 138 7.61 1.80 17.45
C ASN A 138 7.10 1.73 16.00
N LYS A 139 5.92 1.14 15.80
CA LYS A 139 5.32 0.96 14.47
C LYS A 139 5.19 2.23 13.63
N LYS A 140 5.13 3.42 14.24
CA LYS A 140 5.08 4.70 13.51
C LYS A 140 6.44 5.05 12.89
N LYS A 141 7.52 4.72 13.60
CA LYS A 141 8.91 5.09 13.29
C LYS A 141 9.76 3.92 12.83
N ALA A 142 9.14 2.76 12.55
CA ALA A 142 9.84 1.52 12.20
C ALA A 142 10.64 1.65 10.90
N PHE A 143 10.25 2.56 10.00
CA PHE A 143 10.95 2.81 8.75
C PHE A 143 11.16 4.29 8.55
N GLN A 144 12.35 4.62 8.04
CA GLN A 144 12.67 5.94 7.52
C GLN A 144 12.44 5.96 6.02
N VAL A 145 11.84 7.03 5.52
CA VAL A 145 11.68 7.25 4.07
C VAL A 145 12.99 7.82 3.53
N LEU A 146 13.62 7.10 2.60
CA LEU A 146 14.84 7.52 1.91
C LEU A 146 14.52 8.34 0.67
N HIS A 147 13.51 7.90 -0.08
CA HIS A 147 13.10 8.53 -1.33
C HIS A 147 11.62 8.26 -1.59
N ALA A 148 10.89 9.23 -2.12
CA ALA A 148 9.54 9.04 -2.62
C ALA A 148 9.36 9.85 -3.91
N LYS A 149 8.69 9.28 -4.92
CA LYS A 149 8.43 9.97 -6.18
C LYS A 149 7.24 9.40 -6.94
N SER A 150 6.58 10.24 -7.73
CA SER A 150 5.73 9.76 -8.83
C SER A 150 6.59 9.07 -9.88
N THR A 151 6.19 7.89 -10.32
CA THR A 151 6.92 7.09 -11.31
C THR A 151 5.97 6.61 -12.40
N SER A 152 6.36 6.80 -13.66
CA SER A 152 5.66 6.25 -14.82
C SER A 152 5.80 4.73 -14.85
N MET A 153 4.69 4.04 -15.10
CA MET A 153 4.66 2.59 -15.28
C MET A 153 5.50 2.15 -16.49
N ASP A 154 5.48 2.90 -17.59
CA ASP A 154 6.22 2.56 -18.81
C ASP A 154 7.73 2.66 -18.58
N GLU A 155 8.18 3.72 -17.92
CA GLU A 155 9.59 3.89 -17.57
C GLU A 155 10.05 2.83 -16.56
N PHE A 156 9.22 2.49 -15.57
CA PHE A 156 9.53 1.46 -14.60
C PHE A 156 9.57 0.06 -15.23
N ALA A 157 8.68 -0.21 -16.19
CA ALA A 157 8.59 -1.49 -16.90
C ALA A 157 9.87 -1.82 -17.68
N LYS A 158 10.62 -0.81 -18.15
CA LYS A 158 11.90 -1.02 -18.86
C LYS A 158 12.91 -1.81 -18.02
N LYS A 159 12.88 -1.63 -16.69
CA LYS A 159 13.78 -2.32 -15.76
C LYS A 159 13.08 -3.45 -14.99
N TRP A 160 11.79 -3.29 -14.69
CA TRP A 160 11.03 -4.18 -13.82
C TRP A 160 9.66 -4.57 -14.43
N PRO A 161 9.64 -5.26 -15.58
CA PRO A 161 8.40 -5.53 -16.32
C PRO A 161 7.42 -6.42 -15.56
N ALA A 162 7.93 -7.35 -14.74
CA ALA A 162 7.11 -8.23 -13.91
C ALA A 162 6.30 -7.44 -12.87
N ASN A 163 6.90 -6.42 -12.26
CA ASN A 163 6.23 -5.58 -11.26
C ASN A 163 5.07 -4.78 -11.88
N VAL A 164 5.27 -4.21 -13.08
CA VAL A 164 4.20 -3.47 -13.77
C VAL A 164 3.09 -4.41 -14.24
N THR A 165 3.45 -5.62 -14.68
CA THR A 165 2.47 -6.67 -15.01
C THR A 165 1.57 -6.99 -13.81
N GLN A 166 2.12 -7.03 -12.60
CA GLN A 166 1.35 -7.22 -11.37
C GLN A 166 0.49 -6.01 -10.99
N MET A 167 0.83 -4.80 -11.44
CA MET A 167 0.05 -3.58 -11.18
C MET A 167 -1.17 -3.42 -12.08
N ARG A 168 -1.13 -3.97 -13.30
CA ARG A 168 -2.16 -3.80 -14.33
C ARG A 168 -3.59 -4.13 -13.86
N PRO A 169 -3.85 -5.23 -13.12
CA PRO A 169 -5.19 -5.52 -12.62
C PRO A 169 -5.76 -4.41 -11.71
N PHE A 170 -4.91 -3.71 -10.94
CA PHE A 170 -5.36 -2.58 -10.10
C PHE A 170 -5.77 -1.38 -10.94
N VAL A 171 -5.07 -1.13 -12.05
CA VAL A 171 -5.40 -0.05 -13.00
C VAL A 171 -6.74 -0.33 -13.68
N GLU A 172 -6.91 -1.52 -14.23
CA GLU A 172 -8.15 -1.95 -14.91
C GLU A 172 -9.34 -1.86 -13.96
N ARG A 173 -9.14 -2.32 -12.72
CA ARG A 173 -10.14 -2.21 -11.67
C ARG A 173 -10.45 -0.76 -11.30
N GLY A 174 -9.43 0.07 -11.14
CA GLY A 174 -9.59 1.50 -10.85
C GLY A 174 -10.45 2.20 -11.90
N LYS A 175 -10.24 1.89 -13.19
CA LYS A 175 -11.07 2.39 -14.29
C LYS A 175 -12.53 1.96 -14.13
N LYS A 176 -12.78 0.66 -13.93
CA LYS A 176 -14.13 0.11 -13.75
C LYS A 176 -14.85 0.71 -12.53
N ASN A 177 -14.15 0.88 -11.41
CA ASN A 177 -14.73 1.49 -10.21
C ASN A 177 -15.09 2.96 -10.43
N ARG A 178 -14.30 3.70 -11.22
CA ARG A 178 -14.62 5.08 -11.60
C ARG A 178 -15.82 5.17 -12.53
N GLU A 179 -15.88 4.30 -13.53
CA GLU A 179 -17.02 4.22 -14.46
C GLU A 179 -18.35 3.91 -13.73
N THR A 180 -18.30 3.05 -12.71
CA THR A 180 -19.47 2.65 -11.92
C THR A 180 -19.79 3.60 -10.75
N GLY A 181 -18.99 4.66 -10.55
CA GLY A 181 -19.14 5.57 -9.41
C GLY A 181 -18.79 4.97 -8.04
N LEU A 182 -18.17 3.79 -8.01
CA LEU A 182 -17.77 3.10 -6.80
C LEU A 182 -16.51 3.70 -6.16
N SER A 183 -15.64 4.36 -6.93
CA SER A 183 -14.51 5.16 -6.44
C SER A 183 -14.07 6.21 -7.46
N ASP A 184 -13.43 7.31 -7.07
CA ASP A 184 -12.84 8.25 -8.05
C ASP A 184 -11.60 7.66 -8.77
N GLY A 185 -11.02 6.60 -8.19
CA GLY A 185 -9.94 5.82 -8.78
C GLY A 185 -9.11 5.09 -7.72
N THR A 186 -8.10 4.35 -8.17
CA THR A 186 -7.21 3.56 -7.29
C THR A 186 -5.79 4.05 -7.43
N VAL A 187 -5.20 4.52 -6.33
CA VAL A 187 -3.76 4.78 -6.26
C VAL A 187 -3.01 3.47 -6.09
N ILE A 188 -1.91 3.34 -6.82
CA ILE A 188 -0.92 2.28 -6.63
C ILE A 188 0.32 2.86 -5.95
N ILE A 189 0.79 2.18 -4.91
CA ILE A 189 2.01 2.55 -4.18
C ILE A 189 2.93 1.35 -4.18
N PHE A 190 4.17 1.53 -4.62
CA PHE A 190 5.22 0.53 -4.59
C PHE A 190 6.26 0.90 -3.56
N ILE A 191 6.39 0.06 -2.54
CA ILE A 191 7.30 0.27 -1.41
C ILE A 191 8.44 -0.73 -1.53
N ALA A 192 9.69 -0.27 -1.42
CA ALA A 192 10.89 -1.11 -1.40
C ALA A 192 11.78 -0.79 -0.19
N VAL A 193 12.31 -1.81 0.48
CA VAL A 193 13.23 -1.64 1.61
C VAL A 193 14.67 -1.85 1.14
N ALA A 194 15.54 -0.84 1.30
CA ALA A 194 16.89 -0.83 0.72
C ALA A 194 17.89 -1.79 1.41
N GLN A 195 17.72 -2.06 2.70
CA GLN A 195 18.63 -2.88 3.51
C GLN A 195 18.32 -4.39 3.43
N ALA A 196 17.18 -4.76 2.86
CA ALA A 196 16.78 -6.15 2.66
C ALA A 196 16.68 -6.39 1.17
N LEU A 197 17.48 -7.31 0.65
CA LEU A 197 17.34 -7.75 -0.74
C LEU A 197 15.87 -8.16 -0.98
N TYR A 198 15.19 -7.34 -1.79
CA TYR A 198 13.90 -7.61 -2.45
C TYR A 198 12.61 -7.64 -1.62
N ILE A 199 12.56 -7.08 -0.40
CA ILE A 199 11.24 -6.88 0.25
C ILE A 199 10.54 -5.68 -0.39
N SER A 200 9.44 -5.97 -1.09
CA SER A 200 8.56 -4.95 -1.67
C SER A 200 7.09 -5.20 -1.40
N HIS A 201 6.33 -4.12 -1.25
CA HIS A 201 4.88 -4.14 -1.06
C HIS A 201 4.22 -3.27 -2.12
N THR A 202 3.25 -3.84 -2.83
CA THR A 202 2.33 -3.09 -3.68
C THR A 202 1.02 -2.89 -2.95
N LEU A 203 0.61 -1.63 -2.79
CA LEU A 203 -0.65 -1.23 -2.18
C LEU A 203 -1.55 -0.62 -3.23
N ALA A 204 -2.82 -1.00 -3.19
CA ALA A 204 -3.88 -0.39 -3.98
C ALA A 204 -4.88 0.27 -3.02
N ILE A 205 -5.11 1.56 -3.16
CA ILE A 205 -6.00 2.34 -2.27
C ILE A 205 -7.04 3.05 -3.14
N GLY A 206 -8.32 2.72 -2.94
CA GLY A 206 -9.42 3.46 -3.56
C GLY A 206 -9.55 4.86 -2.95
N LEU A 207 -9.74 5.89 -3.78
CA LEU A 207 -9.91 7.29 -3.36
C LEU A 207 -11.34 7.78 -3.60
N LEU A 208 -11.92 8.52 -2.65
CA LEU A 208 -13.31 9.02 -2.72
C LEU A 208 -13.61 10.26 -1.84
N PRO A 209 -13.69 11.51 -2.32
CA PRO A 209 -13.39 11.97 -3.65
C PRO A 209 -12.02 12.67 -3.70
N ILE A 210 -11.31 12.48 -4.82
CA ILE A 210 -9.98 13.04 -5.09
C ILE A 210 -10.03 14.57 -5.02
N ARG A 211 -11.09 15.17 -5.57
CA ARG A 211 -11.25 16.63 -5.68
C ARG A 211 -11.44 17.36 -4.35
N LYS A 212 -11.72 16.66 -3.24
CA LYS A 212 -11.88 17.28 -1.92
C LYS A 212 -10.55 17.50 -1.18
N PHE A 213 -9.44 16.97 -1.70
CA PHE A 213 -8.15 17.09 -1.06
C PHE A 213 -7.38 18.30 -1.58
N LYS A 214 -6.79 19.06 -0.64
CA LYS A 214 -5.88 20.15 -1.00
C LYS A 214 -4.54 19.57 -1.43
N TYR A 215 -4.02 20.12 -2.52
CA TYR A 215 -2.64 19.89 -2.93
C TYR A 215 -1.67 20.35 -1.85
N ASP A 216 -0.67 19.51 -1.57
CA ASP A 216 0.48 19.82 -0.72
C ASP A 216 1.72 19.87 -1.62
N SER A 217 2.24 21.06 -1.87
CA SER A 217 3.47 21.24 -2.65
C SER A 217 4.72 20.74 -1.91
N ASP A 218 4.64 20.53 -0.60
CA ASP A 218 5.71 20.06 0.28
C ASP A 218 5.52 18.59 0.69
N TRP A 219 4.75 17.82 -0.11
CA TRP A 219 4.32 16.47 0.24
C TRP A 219 5.47 15.51 0.56
N GLU A 220 6.64 15.67 -0.08
CA GLU A 220 7.84 14.86 0.18
C GLU A 220 8.33 15.06 1.62
N ASN A 221 8.49 16.31 2.04
CA ASN A 221 8.89 16.63 3.41
C ASN A 221 7.78 16.32 4.41
N THR A 222 6.51 16.45 4.03
CA THR A 222 5.37 16.00 4.83
C THR A 222 5.44 14.49 5.07
N LEU A 223 5.72 13.68 4.04
CA LEU A 223 5.90 12.23 4.17
C LEU A 223 7.05 11.91 5.13
N CYS A 224 8.21 12.52 4.93
CA CYS A 224 9.38 12.32 5.78
C CYS A 224 9.09 12.68 7.25
N ARG A 225 8.43 13.82 7.52
CA ARG A 225 8.07 14.25 8.89
C ARG A 225 7.05 13.34 9.56
N LEU A 226 6.14 12.73 8.80
CA LEU A 226 5.12 11.84 9.36
C LEU A 226 5.66 10.44 9.67
N CYS A 227 6.73 10.03 8.98
CA CYS A 227 7.36 8.73 9.13
C CYS A 227 8.57 8.73 10.08
N ASN A 228 9.25 9.87 10.29
CA ASN A 228 10.44 9.99 11.15
C ASN A 228 10.16 10.37 12.62
#